data_AF-A0A0S8E305-F1
#
_entry.id   AF-A0A0S8E305-F1
#
_cell.length_a   1.000
_cell.length_b   1.000
_cell.length_c   1.000
_cell.angle_alpha   90.00
_cell.angle_beta   90.00
_cell.angle_gamma   90.00
#
_symmetry.space_group_name_H-M   'P 1'
#
loop_
_entity.id
_entity.type
_entity.pdbx_description
1 polymer ?
#
loop_
_entity_poly.entity_id
_entity_poly.type
_entity_poly.pdbx_seq_one_letter_code
_entity_poly.pdbx_strand_id
1 'polypeptide(L)'
;MREKILYIVHCVDAEGPHYESLEATFERLYDIYGISLAPSGENLRKIQNREIDFGRVTELIARTFSPHMLSYNDSWNKIDFMLKKILSPEFRNRVLDSFGNGWIYNWFCVDHVGYDYNPRKKDIGYHKIYDFYKQILQKYNSFQDGIHWHFHPMSVYKEAHRCATSYVNSPHLYEILCRRIIERNYFPTAVRAGFQTERPDSHLFFEQWMPFDFSNWSCKSNSAKESERDLRRGRSGDWRLAPDDWSVYQPSFDSWQIPGTCRRWIARCIDMLIRGRELPQEEVDKAFARADSGKPTLMAFNNHDFRDMAYEIDCIREKIIKAAKKFPSVKFKFCEAVKAFRSVIYGTNHNYEPVELSLSLRRNDKELFLEIETTKGKVFGPQPFLAVKTRSKRFIHDNLDFDTSLLKWSYTFDYDSIHSDDVETIGVATCDKYGNTFVKVIKF
;
A
#
# COMPACT_ATOMS: atom_id res chain seq x y z
N MET A 1 -23.78 -4.25 -25.20
CA MET A 1 -23.65 -4.62 -23.77
C MET A 1 -22.25 -4.26 -23.30
N ARG A 2 -22.09 -3.64 -22.13
CA ARG A 2 -20.77 -3.41 -21.53
C ARG A 2 -20.15 -4.77 -21.22
N GLU A 3 -18.89 -4.96 -21.56
CA GLU A 3 -18.18 -6.22 -21.31
C GLU A 3 -18.13 -6.49 -19.80
N LYS A 4 -18.47 -7.71 -19.38
CA LYS A 4 -18.47 -8.14 -17.98
C LYS A 4 -17.03 -8.50 -17.57
N ILE A 5 -16.30 -7.53 -17.05
CA ILE A 5 -14.89 -7.69 -16.67
C ILE A 5 -14.73 -7.59 -15.15
N LEU A 6 -14.06 -8.58 -14.58
CA LEU A 6 -13.49 -8.54 -13.23
C LEU A 6 -12.02 -8.10 -13.32
N TYR A 7 -11.69 -6.97 -12.72
CA TYR A 7 -10.29 -6.52 -12.59
C TYR A 7 -9.69 -7.10 -11.32
N ILE A 8 -8.55 -7.79 -11.46
CA ILE A 8 -7.86 -8.48 -10.36
C ILE A 8 -6.51 -7.78 -10.10
N VAL A 9 -6.28 -7.39 -8.85
CA VAL A 9 -5.08 -6.67 -8.43
C VAL A 9 -4.38 -7.43 -7.30
N HIS A 10 -3.12 -7.81 -7.53
CA HIS A 10 -2.25 -8.35 -6.49
C HIS A 10 -1.40 -7.23 -5.90
N CYS A 11 -1.66 -6.87 -4.65
CA CYS A 11 -0.91 -5.87 -3.89
C CYS A 11 0.14 -6.57 -3.01
N VAL A 12 1.42 -6.31 -3.24
CA VAL A 12 2.48 -6.82 -2.37
C VAL A 12 2.89 -5.73 -1.40
N ASP A 13 2.69 -5.97 -0.11
CA ASP A 13 3.27 -5.15 0.95
C ASP A 13 4.78 -5.48 0.99
N ALA A 14 5.56 -4.68 0.28
CA ALA A 14 6.99 -4.85 0.13
C ALA A 14 7.69 -4.22 1.33
N GLU A 15 8.19 -5.07 2.22
CA GLU A 15 8.87 -4.68 3.46
C GLU A 15 10.34 -5.12 3.49
N GLY A 16 10.78 -5.95 2.55
CA GLY A 16 12.12 -6.52 2.53
C GLY A 16 12.29 -7.66 3.55
N PRO A 17 13.55 -8.01 3.88
CA PRO A 17 13.84 -9.16 4.72
C PRO A 17 13.19 -9.11 6.11
N HIS A 18 12.68 -10.25 6.58
CA HIS A 18 12.08 -10.36 7.91
C HIS A 18 12.72 -11.49 8.72
N TYR A 19 13.14 -11.18 9.94
CA TYR A 19 13.64 -12.15 10.91
C TYR A 19 12.76 -12.19 12.16
N GLU A 20 12.36 -13.37 12.60
CA GLU A 20 11.68 -13.61 13.88
C GLU A 20 12.41 -14.73 14.63
N SER A 21 12.76 -14.49 15.90
CA SER A 21 13.37 -15.53 16.73
C SER A 21 12.31 -16.48 17.30
N LEU A 22 12.74 -17.61 17.86
CA LEU A 22 11.83 -18.53 18.52
C LEU A 22 11.14 -17.86 19.72
N GLU A 23 11.90 -17.15 20.54
CA GLU A 23 11.39 -16.43 21.71
C GLU A 23 10.29 -15.45 21.30
N ALA A 24 10.57 -14.66 20.26
CA ALA A 24 9.62 -13.74 19.67
C ALA A 24 8.35 -14.39 19.10
N THR A 25 8.48 -15.60 18.55
CA THR A 25 7.32 -16.39 18.08
C THR A 25 6.38 -16.69 19.25
N PHE A 26 6.93 -17.01 20.42
CA PHE A 26 6.16 -17.28 21.64
C PHE A 26 5.66 -16.00 22.33
N GLU A 27 6.41 -14.89 22.25
CA GLU A 27 5.88 -13.56 22.63
C GLU A 27 4.63 -13.24 21.80
N ARG A 28 4.68 -13.48 20.48
CA ARG A 28 3.54 -13.28 19.59
C ARG A 28 2.36 -14.20 19.93
N LEU A 29 2.60 -15.44 20.37
CA LEU A 29 1.53 -16.32 20.89
C LEU A 29 0.82 -15.69 22.09
N TYR A 30 1.58 -15.08 23.01
CA TYR A 30 1.02 -14.37 24.16
C TYR A 30 0.29 -13.09 23.76
N ASP A 31 0.90 -12.26 22.91
CA ASP A 31 0.32 -10.97 22.51
C ASP A 31 -1.01 -11.16 21.80
N ILE A 32 -1.08 -12.16 20.92
CA ILE A 32 -2.23 -12.42 20.08
C ILE A 32 -3.35 -13.14 20.86
N TYR A 33 -3.00 -14.23 21.55
CA TYR A 33 -3.98 -15.16 22.13
C TYR A 33 -4.02 -15.14 23.66
N GLY A 34 -3.02 -14.54 24.30
CA GLY A 34 -2.87 -14.55 25.76
C GLY A 34 -2.30 -15.82 26.32
N ILE A 35 -1.71 -16.67 25.49
CA ILE A 35 -1.19 -17.98 25.87
C ILE A 35 0.29 -17.84 26.16
N SER A 36 0.69 -18.20 27.38
CA SER A 36 2.08 -18.26 27.79
C SER A 36 2.57 -19.70 27.74
N LEU A 37 3.64 -19.94 26.98
CA LEU A 37 4.33 -21.22 26.89
C LEU A 37 5.83 -20.95 26.80
N ALA A 38 6.63 -21.87 27.37
CA ALA A 38 8.08 -21.78 27.29
C ALA A 38 8.55 -21.91 25.82
N PRO A 39 9.40 -21.00 25.31
CA PRO A 39 9.90 -21.08 23.95
C PRO A 39 10.74 -22.34 23.74
N SER A 40 10.29 -23.25 22.88
CA SER A 40 11.07 -24.41 22.46
C SER A 40 10.60 -24.91 21.09
N GLY A 41 11.51 -25.52 20.33
CA GLY A 41 11.17 -26.14 19.05
C GLY A 41 10.19 -27.31 19.21
N GLU A 42 10.21 -27.98 20.36
CA GLU A 42 9.24 -29.04 20.69
C GLU A 42 7.83 -28.46 20.88
N ASN A 43 7.70 -27.40 21.68
CA ASN A 43 6.41 -26.76 21.90
C ASN A 43 5.85 -26.16 20.60
N LEU A 44 6.71 -25.59 19.75
CA LEU A 44 6.29 -25.08 18.44
C LEU A 44 5.74 -26.22 17.56
N ARG A 45 6.41 -27.39 17.52
CA ARG A 45 5.90 -28.55 16.77
C ARG A 45 4.56 -29.04 17.34
N LYS A 46 4.42 -29.11 18.66
CA LYS A 46 3.15 -29.48 19.30
C LYS A 46 2.01 -28.53 18.93
N ILE A 47 2.28 -27.22 18.90
CA ILE A 47 1.33 -26.20 18.43
C ILE A 47 0.95 -26.47 16.95
N GLN A 48 1.94 -26.66 16.08
CA GLN A 48 1.72 -26.88 14.64
C GLN A 48 0.93 -28.15 14.34
N ASN A 49 1.15 -29.20 15.13
CA ASN A 49 0.50 -30.50 14.98
C ASN A 49 -0.85 -30.63 15.70
N ARG A 50 -1.30 -29.57 16.41
CA ARG A 50 -2.52 -29.59 17.24
C ARG A 50 -2.46 -30.58 18.41
N GLU A 51 -1.25 -30.84 18.93
CA GLU A 51 -1.00 -31.74 20.06
C GLU A 51 -1.25 -31.04 21.41
N ILE A 52 -1.32 -29.71 21.43
CA ILE A 52 -1.76 -28.92 22.59
C ILE A 52 -3.16 -28.37 22.30
N ASP A 53 -4.10 -28.68 23.17
CA ASP A 53 -5.46 -28.16 23.07
C ASP A 53 -5.58 -26.78 23.74
N PHE A 54 -5.86 -25.77 22.93
CA PHE A 54 -6.19 -24.39 23.33
C PHE A 54 -7.69 -24.11 23.24
N GLY A 55 -8.53 -25.15 23.20
CA GLY A 55 -9.97 -25.07 23.04
C GLY A 55 -10.37 -24.58 21.65
N ARG A 56 -11.29 -23.60 21.58
CA ARG A 56 -11.88 -23.13 20.31
C ARG A 56 -10.89 -22.44 19.36
N VAL A 57 -9.70 -22.07 19.84
CA VAL A 57 -8.69 -21.36 19.05
C VAL A 57 -7.54 -22.26 18.59
N THR A 58 -7.55 -23.57 18.91
CA THR A 58 -6.48 -24.51 18.55
C THR A 58 -6.14 -24.48 17.05
N GLU A 59 -7.15 -24.57 16.18
CA GLU A 59 -6.94 -24.53 14.72
C GLU A 59 -6.36 -23.19 14.24
N LEU A 60 -6.86 -22.09 14.81
CA LEU A 60 -6.44 -20.74 14.45
C LEU A 60 -4.97 -20.49 14.84
N ILE A 61 -4.57 -20.97 16.02
CA ILE A 61 -3.19 -20.90 16.52
C ILE A 61 -2.28 -21.76 15.62
N ALA A 62 -2.63 -23.03 15.38
CA ALA A 62 -1.84 -23.94 14.55
C ALA A 62 -1.59 -23.34 13.14
N ARG A 63 -2.61 -22.73 12.54
CA ARG A 63 -2.48 -22.03 11.25
C ARG A 63 -1.56 -20.80 11.34
N THR A 64 -1.71 -19.99 12.39
CA THR A 64 -0.91 -18.77 12.61
C THR A 64 0.58 -19.04 12.71
N PHE A 65 0.93 -20.17 13.33
CA PHE A 65 2.31 -20.61 13.55
C PHE A 65 2.72 -21.76 12.62
N SER A 66 1.99 -21.97 11.52
CA SER A 66 2.30 -23.02 10.56
C SER A 66 3.69 -22.82 9.94
N PRO A 67 4.36 -23.89 9.46
CA PRO A 67 5.68 -23.78 8.86
C PRO A 67 5.76 -22.74 7.73
N HIS A 68 4.75 -22.67 6.85
CA HIS A 68 4.64 -21.67 5.79
C HIS A 68 4.63 -20.23 6.34
N MET A 69 3.92 -19.99 7.44
CA MET A 69 3.81 -18.65 8.03
C MET A 69 5.07 -18.20 8.77
N LEU A 70 5.97 -19.13 9.12
CA LEU A 70 7.23 -18.85 9.84
C LEU A 70 8.47 -18.97 8.95
N SER A 71 8.34 -19.51 7.73
CA SER A 71 9.45 -19.63 6.76
C SER A 71 9.71 -18.30 6.04
N TYR A 72 10.23 -17.33 6.79
CA TYR A 72 10.50 -16.00 6.26
C TYR A 72 11.68 -15.95 5.29
N ASN A 73 11.56 -15.09 4.27
CA ASN A 73 12.70 -14.59 3.51
C ASN A 73 13.46 -13.58 4.38
N ASP A 74 14.36 -14.08 5.22
CA ASP A 74 15.16 -13.31 6.18
C ASP A 74 16.40 -12.60 5.59
N SER A 75 16.58 -12.66 4.27
CA SER A 75 17.67 -11.99 3.56
C SER A 75 17.27 -11.59 2.14
N TRP A 76 17.94 -10.57 1.61
CA TRP A 76 17.74 -10.12 0.23
C TRP A 76 18.01 -11.22 -0.80
N ASN A 77 18.94 -12.14 -0.52
CA ASN A 77 19.21 -13.28 -1.39
C ASN A 77 18.02 -14.25 -1.48
N LYS A 78 17.33 -14.51 -0.37
CA LYS A 78 16.10 -15.34 -0.38
C LYS A 78 14.98 -14.65 -1.14
N ILE A 79 14.82 -13.33 -0.94
CA ILE A 79 13.86 -12.52 -1.70
C ILE A 79 14.20 -12.56 -3.20
N ASP A 80 15.44 -12.28 -3.63
CA ASP A 80 15.84 -12.32 -5.05
C ASP A 80 15.63 -13.72 -5.65
N PHE A 81 15.92 -14.79 -4.90
CA PHE A 81 15.67 -16.16 -5.36
C PHE A 81 14.18 -16.42 -5.63
N MET A 82 13.31 -16.00 -4.71
CA MET A 82 11.86 -16.08 -4.91
C MET A 82 11.42 -15.21 -6.10
N LEU A 83 11.90 -13.98 -6.20
CA LEU A 83 11.57 -13.03 -7.26
C LEU A 83 11.96 -13.57 -8.64
N LYS A 84 13.15 -14.18 -8.77
CA LYS A 84 13.59 -14.86 -9.99
C LYS A 84 12.57 -15.89 -10.49
N LYS A 85 11.94 -16.63 -9.57
CA LYS A 85 10.89 -17.61 -9.90
C LYS A 85 9.58 -16.91 -10.27
N ILE A 86 9.06 -16.04 -9.42
CA ILE A 86 7.69 -15.53 -9.58
C ILE A 86 7.54 -14.47 -10.67
N LEU A 87 8.64 -13.78 -11.02
CA LEU A 87 8.67 -12.82 -12.11
C LEU A 87 8.87 -13.49 -13.48
N SER A 88 9.25 -14.77 -13.51
CA SER A 88 9.54 -15.49 -14.76
C SER A 88 8.28 -15.64 -15.63
N PRO A 89 8.41 -15.64 -16.97
CA PRO A 89 7.29 -15.89 -17.87
C PRO A 89 6.59 -17.22 -17.57
N GLU A 90 7.35 -18.26 -17.26
CA GLU A 90 6.84 -19.60 -16.95
C GLU A 90 5.92 -19.56 -15.73
N PHE A 91 6.30 -18.84 -14.67
CA PHE A 91 5.46 -18.71 -13.48
C PHE A 91 4.25 -17.81 -13.76
N ARG A 92 4.43 -16.66 -14.40
CA ARG A 92 3.34 -15.70 -14.67
C ARG A 92 2.24 -16.29 -15.54
N ASN A 93 2.64 -17.07 -16.54
CA ASN A 93 1.74 -17.58 -17.58
C ASN A 93 1.09 -18.93 -17.24
N ARG A 94 1.30 -19.47 -16.02
CA ARG A 94 0.59 -20.67 -15.54
C ARG A 94 -0.92 -20.52 -15.61
N VAL A 95 -1.41 -19.31 -15.32
CA VAL A 95 -2.79 -18.92 -15.51
C VAL A 95 -2.79 -17.60 -16.27
N LEU A 96 -3.35 -17.63 -17.47
CA LEU A 96 -3.58 -16.42 -18.26
C LEU A 96 -4.94 -15.84 -17.91
N ASP A 97 -5.02 -14.52 -18.01
CA ASP A 97 -6.30 -13.83 -17.96
C ASP A 97 -7.10 -14.02 -19.25
N SER A 98 -8.33 -13.52 -19.29
CA SER A 98 -9.23 -13.66 -20.44
C SER A 98 -8.76 -12.91 -21.70
N PHE A 99 -7.63 -12.20 -21.61
CA PHE A 99 -7.02 -11.41 -22.68
C PHE A 99 -5.61 -11.92 -23.03
N GLY A 100 -5.20 -13.08 -22.49
CA GLY A 100 -3.92 -13.73 -22.79
C GLY A 100 -2.73 -13.19 -22.01
N ASN A 101 -2.94 -12.37 -20.95
CA ASN A 101 -1.85 -11.82 -20.14
C ASN A 101 -1.61 -12.66 -18.90
N GLY A 102 -0.34 -12.77 -18.51
CA GLY A 102 0.06 -13.41 -17.26
C GLY A 102 -0.20 -12.53 -16.03
N TRP A 103 0.17 -13.06 -14.87
CA TRP A 103 0.07 -12.39 -13.57
C TRP A 103 0.80 -11.03 -13.56
N ILE A 104 0.25 -10.04 -12.82
CA ILE A 104 0.84 -8.70 -12.61
C ILE A 104 0.99 -8.43 -11.11
N TYR A 105 2.12 -7.85 -10.71
CA TYR A 105 2.41 -7.46 -9.33
C TYR A 105 2.34 -5.95 -9.15
N ASN A 106 1.92 -5.52 -7.95
CA ASN A 106 1.92 -4.13 -7.54
C ASN A 106 2.66 -4.02 -6.21
N TRP A 107 3.88 -3.51 -6.24
CA TRP A 107 4.80 -3.46 -5.10
C TRP A 107 4.59 -2.18 -4.31
N PHE A 108 3.94 -2.28 -3.15
CA PHE A 108 3.75 -1.16 -2.23
C PHE A 108 4.94 -1.13 -1.28
N CYS A 109 5.90 -0.23 -1.54
CA CYS A 109 7.16 -0.19 -0.82
C CYS A 109 7.11 0.72 0.40
N VAL A 110 7.56 0.21 1.54
CA VAL A 110 7.77 0.96 2.78
C VAL A 110 9.21 1.48 2.88
N ASP A 111 9.43 2.56 3.62
CA ASP A 111 10.75 2.92 4.15
C ASP A 111 10.76 2.64 5.65
N HIS A 112 11.69 1.80 6.11
CA HIS A 112 11.88 1.58 7.54
C HIS A 112 12.88 2.61 8.06
N VAL A 113 12.42 3.66 8.73
CA VAL A 113 13.29 4.76 9.18
C VAL A 113 12.92 5.29 10.56
N GLY A 114 13.89 5.90 11.23
CA GLY A 114 13.69 6.60 12.50
C GLY A 114 13.42 5.69 13.71
N TYR A 115 13.80 4.41 13.63
CA TYR A 115 13.68 3.46 14.73
C TYR A 115 14.95 3.42 15.59
N ASP A 116 14.77 3.30 16.90
CA ASP A 116 15.86 3.17 17.89
C ASP A 116 16.15 1.70 18.21
N TYR A 117 15.18 0.80 17.97
CA TYR A 117 15.30 -0.64 18.24
C TYR A 117 14.72 -1.48 17.10
N ASN A 118 15.52 -2.42 16.59
CA ASN A 118 15.20 -3.24 15.41
C ASN A 118 15.49 -4.74 15.63
N PRO A 119 14.70 -5.44 16.47
CA PRO A 119 14.93 -6.86 16.77
C PRO A 119 14.60 -7.79 15.59
N ARG A 120 13.82 -7.31 14.63
CA ARG A 120 13.41 -8.06 13.43
C ARG A 120 14.39 -7.91 12.26
N LYS A 121 15.51 -7.21 12.48
CA LYS A 121 16.57 -6.97 11.49
C LYS A 121 16.05 -6.42 10.15
N LYS A 122 15.02 -5.56 10.22
CA LYS A 122 14.51 -4.84 9.04
C LYS A 122 15.64 -4.02 8.40
N ASP A 123 15.64 -3.90 7.08
CA ASP A 123 16.62 -3.06 6.38
C ASP A 123 16.25 -1.58 6.58
N ILE A 124 16.93 -0.93 7.53
CA ILE A 124 16.63 0.46 7.92
C ILE A 124 17.30 1.43 6.94
N GLY A 125 16.51 2.36 6.42
CA GLY A 125 17.00 3.47 5.63
C GLY A 125 15.98 3.97 4.62
N TYR A 126 16.19 5.20 4.17
CA TYR A 126 15.43 5.76 3.06
C TYR A 126 15.75 5.00 1.78
N HIS A 127 14.68 4.74 1.03
CA HIS A 127 14.64 4.18 -0.31
C HIS A 127 15.13 2.75 -0.48
N LYS A 128 15.54 2.07 0.60
CA LYS A 128 16.07 0.70 0.56
C LYS A 128 15.16 -0.26 -0.21
N ILE A 129 13.89 -0.33 0.20
CA ILE A 129 12.92 -1.25 -0.42
C ILE A 129 12.55 -0.78 -1.83
N TYR A 130 12.26 0.51 -2.00
CA TYR A 130 11.91 1.09 -3.30
C TYR A 130 13.00 0.88 -4.36
N ASP A 131 14.26 1.19 -4.03
CA ASP A 131 15.39 1.07 -4.95
C ASP A 131 15.68 -0.39 -5.29
N PHE A 132 15.56 -1.31 -4.32
CA PHE A 132 15.66 -2.74 -4.58
C PHE A 132 14.62 -3.19 -5.61
N TYR A 133 13.34 -2.89 -5.40
CA TYR A 133 12.30 -3.30 -6.35
C TYR A 133 12.44 -2.61 -7.71
N LYS A 134 12.82 -1.33 -7.75
CA LYS A 134 13.09 -0.65 -9.02
C LYS A 134 14.19 -1.34 -9.82
N GLN A 135 15.28 -1.77 -9.16
CA GLN A 135 16.36 -2.51 -9.80
C GLN A 135 15.93 -3.92 -10.22
N ILE A 136 15.18 -4.64 -9.39
CA ILE A 136 14.65 -5.98 -9.69
C ILE A 136 13.75 -5.95 -10.92
N LEU A 137 12.80 -5.01 -11.00
CA LEU A 137 11.89 -4.95 -12.15
C LEU A 137 12.64 -4.64 -13.45
N GLN A 138 13.70 -3.83 -13.39
CA GLN A 138 14.60 -3.63 -14.52
C GLN A 138 15.38 -4.91 -14.87
N LYS A 139 16.01 -5.56 -13.88
CA LYS A 139 16.79 -6.80 -14.02
C LYS A 139 15.98 -7.93 -14.69
N TYR A 140 14.69 -8.04 -14.36
CA TYR A 140 13.80 -9.09 -14.88
C TYR A 140 12.84 -8.61 -15.98
N ASN A 141 13.04 -7.42 -16.56
CA ASN A 141 12.20 -6.84 -17.61
C ASN A 141 10.69 -6.82 -17.28
N SER A 142 10.37 -6.54 -16.02
CA SER A 142 9.02 -6.58 -15.48
C SER A 142 8.32 -5.23 -15.58
N PHE A 143 8.17 -4.71 -16.80
CA PHE A 143 7.63 -3.37 -17.06
C PHE A 143 6.10 -3.26 -16.90
N GLN A 144 5.41 -4.39 -16.79
CA GLN A 144 3.96 -4.48 -16.57
C GLN A 144 3.56 -4.28 -15.10
N ASP A 145 4.50 -4.45 -14.17
CA ASP A 145 4.25 -4.34 -12.73
C ASP A 145 4.33 -2.88 -12.26
N GLY A 146 3.62 -2.56 -11.18
CA GLY A 146 3.59 -1.22 -10.56
C GLY A 146 4.47 -1.14 -9.30
N ILE A 147 5.06 0.04 -9.05
CA ILE A 147 5.65 0.39 -7.74
C ILE A 147 4.82 1.53 -7.14
N HIS A 148 4.38 1.34 -5.91
CA HIS A 148 3.48 2.19 -5.15
C HIS A 148 3.99 2.39 -3.73
N TRP A 149 3.21 3.09 -2.91
CA TRP A 149 3.66 3.50 -1.58
C TRP A 149 2.94 2.76 -0.47
N HIS A 150 3.74 2.21 0.43
CA HIS A 150 3.28 1.66 1.69
C HIS A 150 3.85 2.51 2.82
N PHE A 151 3.05 2.77 3.85
CA PHE A 151 3.51 3.56 4.98
C PHE A 151 3.13 2.90 6.30
N HIS A 152 4.13 2.71 7.15
CA HIS A 152 3.96 2.23 8.52
C HIS A 152 4.07 3.42 9.48
N PRO A 153 3.02 3.74 10.22
CA PRO A 153 3.13 4.72 11.29
C PRO A 153 4.16 4.28 12.34
N MET A 154 4.89 5.24 12.89
CA MET A 154 5.90 4.97 13.92
C MET A 154 5.23 4.69 15.26
N SER A 155 5.70 3.67 15.98
CA SER A 155 5.34 3.49 17.37
C SER A 155 5.92 4.60 18.25
N VAL A 156 5.22 4.93 19.34
CA VAL A 156 5.66 5.93 20.33
C VAL A 156 7.09 5.65 20.83
N TYR A 157 7.45 4.37 20.90
CA TYR A 157 8.73 3.90 21.39
C TYR A 157 9.78 3.67 20.29
N LYS A 158 9.47 4.01 19.03
CA LYS A 158 10.39 3.91 17.89
C LYS A 158 10.98 2.50 17.69
N GLU A 159 10.16 1.48 17.92
CA GLU A 159 10.55 0.08 17.75
C GLU A 159 10.05 -0.45 16.40
N ALA A 160 10.96 -0.94 15.56
CA ALA A 160 10.69 -1.31 14.17
C ALA A 160 9.73 -2.50 13.99
N HIS A 161 9.55 -3.28 15.06
CA HIS A 161 8.70 -4.48 15.09
C HIS A 161 7.29 -4.20 15.59
N ARG A 162 7.02 -3.00 16.14
CA ARG A 162 5.73 -2.64 16.70
C ARG A 162 4.88 -1.90 15.67
N CYS A 163 3.58 -2.10 15.78
CA CYS A 163 2.59 -1.44 14.94
C CYS A 163 2.15 -0.12 15.58
N ALA A 164 1.78 0.85 14.76
CA ALA A 164 1.10 2.07 15.19
C ALA A 164 0.09 2.51 14.14
N THR A 165 -0.73 3.51 14.51
CA THR A 165 -1.88 3.91 13.70
C THR A 165 -1.95 5.42 13.43
N SER A 166 -1.00 6.21 13.95
CA SER A 166 -1.04 7.68 13.85
C SER A 166 0.01 8.19 12.87
N TYR A 167 -0.48 8.74 11.77
CA TYR A 167 0.33 9.38 10.74
C TYR A 167 0.91 10.70 11.23
N VAL A 168 0.11 11.50 11.95
CA VAL A 168 0.58 12.80 12.48
C VAL A 168 1.72 12.65 13.49
N ASN A 169 1.74 11.56 14.27
CA ASN A 169 2.82 11.26 15.22
C ASN A 169 4.03 10.59 14.57
N SER A 170 4.07 10.49 13.24
CA SER A 170 5.16 9.86 12.51
C SER A 170 6.04 10.93 11.85
N PRO A 171 7.13 11.38 12.50
CA PRO A 171 7.91 12.54 12.04
C PRO A 171 8.53 12.36 10.64
N HIS A 172 8.73 11.12 10.24
CA HIS A 172 9.33 10.73 8.96
C HIS A 172 8.34 10.68 7.79
N LEU A 173 7.02 10.85 8.02
CA LEU A 173 5.98 10.76 6.98
C LEU A 173 6.27 11.70 5.81
N TYR A 174 6.43 12.98 6.10
CA TYR A 174 6.71 13.99 5.09
C TYR A 174 8.14 13.89 4.55
N GLU A 175 9.12 13.60 5.42
CA GLU A 175 10.52 13.44 5.02
C GLU A 175 10.68 12.34 3.96
N ILE A 176 10.00 11.20 4.10
CA ILE A 176 10.01 10.11 3.09
C ILE A 176 9.58 10.65 1.73
N LEU A 177 8.45 11.37 1.66
CA LEU A 177 7.94 11.88 0.40
C LEU A 177 8.84 12.98 -0.18
N CYS A 178 9.34 13.88 0.65
CA CYS A 178 10.30 14.91 0.22
C CYS A 178 11.53 14.28 -0.42
N ARG A 179 12.13 13.27 0.23
CA ARG A 179 13.27 12.54 -0.32
C ARG A 179 12.91 11.80 -1.59
N ARG A 180 11.74 11.14 -1.64
CA ARG A 180 11.30 10.40 -2.83
C ARG A 180 11.12 11.32 -4.05
N ILE A 181 10.59 12.53 -3.84
CA ILE A 181 10.48 13.57 -4.88
C ILE A 181 11.87 14.04 -5.31
N ILE A 182 12.67 14.54 -4.37
CA ILE A 182 13.93 15.23 -4.66
C ILE A 182 15.02 14.27 -5.16
N GLU A 183 15.09 13.08 -4.59
CA GLU A 183 16.17 12.14 -4.83
C GLU A 183 15.82 11.04 -5.85
N ARG A 184 14.52 10.78 -6.12
CA ARG A 184 14.08 9.73 -7.04
C ARG A 184 13.13 10.20 -8.15
N ASN A 185 12.79 11.49 -8.18
CA ASN A 185 11.84 12.07 -9.13
C ASN A 185 10.53 11.25 -9.19
N TYR A 186 10.05 10.84 -8.03
CA TYR A 186 8.89 9.96 -7.90
C TYR A 186 7.93 10.51 -6.85
N PHE A 187 6.65 10.48 -7.17
CA PHE A 187 5.56 10.79 -6.25
C PHE A 187 4.50 9.69 -6.34
N PRO A 188 3.99 9.18 -5.20
CA PRO A 188 3.12 8.03 -5.24
C PRO A 188 1.69 8.39 -5.66
N THR A 189 1.04 7.42 -6.29
CA THR A 189 -0.33 7.53 -6.82
C THR A 189 -1.30 6.58 -6.14
N ALA A 190 -0.82 5.38 -5.81
CA ALA A 190 -1.59 4.38 -5.09
C ALA A 190 -0.94 4.13 -3.73
N VAL A 191 -1.78 3.91 -2.72
CA VAL A 191 -1.34 3.68 -1.35
C VAL A 191 -1.96 2.41 -0.77
N ARG A 192 -1.19 1.80 0.13
CA ARG A 192 -1.70 0.90 1.16
C ARG A 192 -1.24 1.37 2.52
N ALA A 193 -2.18 1.54 3.45
CA ALA A 193 -1.86 1.84 4.83
C ALA A 193 -1.27 0.60 5.52
N GLY A 194 -0.19 0.81 6.28
CA GLY A 194 0.39 -0.21 7.15
C GLY A 194 -0.66 -0.79 8.09
N PHE A 195 -0.64 -2.10 8.26
CA PHE A 195 -1.62 -2.84 9.08
C PHE A 195 -3.08 -2.56 8.68
N GLN A 196 -3.30 -2.19 7.41
CA GLN A 196 -4.59 -1.81 6.84
C GLN A 196 -5.31 -0.75 7.67
N THR A 197 -4.55 0.10 8.38
CA THR A 197 -5.12 0.99 9.39
C THR A 197 -5.16 2.42 8.90
N GLU A 198 -6.38 2.87 8.61
CA GLU A 198 -6.68 4.28 8.46
C GLU A 198 -7.33 4.88 9.72
N ARG A 199 -7.10 6.17 9.92
CA ARG A 199 -7.61 7.03 10.99
C ARG A 199 -7.92 8.41 10.40
N PRO A 200 -8.59 9.33 11.12
CA PRO A 200 -8.90 10.65 10.56
C PRO A 200 -7.68 11.42 10.03
N ASP A 201 -6.53 11.31 10.70
CA ASP A 201 -5.28 11.94 10.25
C ASP A 201 -4.75 11.34 8.94
N SER A 202 -4.68 10.01 8.82
CA SER A 202 -4.26 9.36 7.57
C SER A 202 -5.27 9.60 6.43
N HIS A 203 -6.57 9.62 6.75
CA HIS A 203 -7.63 9.88 5.78
C HIS A 203 -7.46 11.27 5.17
N LEU A 204 -7.34 12.31 6.01
CA LEU A 204 -7.14 13.69 5.57
C LEU A 204 -5.81 13.87 4.83
N PHE A 205 -4.77 13.13 5.22
CA PHE A 205 -3.51 13.11 4.50
C PHE A 205 -3.67 12.56 3.08
N PHE A 206 -4.32 11.40 2.92
CA PHE A 206 -4.55 10.80 1.60
C PHE A 206 -5.43 11.67 0.69
N GLU A 207 -6.47 12.32 1.25
CA GLU A 207 -7.34 13.22 0.49
C GLU A 207 -6.62 14.41 -0.15
N GLN A 208 -5.43 14.76 0.32
CA GLN A 208 -4.64 15.84 -0.25
C GLN A 208 -3.82 15.41 -1.47
N TRP A 209 -3.35 14.16 -1.54
CA TRP A 209 -2.32 13.79 -2.53
C TRP A 209 -2.46 12.41 -3.18
N MET A 210 -3.20 11.48 -2.57
CA MET A 210 -3.26 10.08 -3.01
C MET A 210 -4.62 9.74 -3.62
N PRO A 211 -4.74 9.60 -4.96
CA PRO A 211 -6.02 9.32 -5.59
C PRO A 211 -6.56 7.90 -5.37
N PHE A 212 -5.68 6.91 -5.11
CA PHE A 212 -6.05 5.50 -5.11
C PHE A 212 -5.59 4.78 -3.85
N ASP A 213 -6.51 4.06 -3.21
CA ASP A 213 -6.27 3.42 -1.92
C ASP A 213 -6.71 1.95 -1.92
N PHE A 214 -5.82 1.05 -1.51
CA PHE A 214 -6.10 -0.39 -1.37
C PHE A 214 -6.10 -0.87 0.09
N SER A 215 -6.43 0.00 1.04
CA SER A 215 -6.38 -0.31 2.47
C SER A 215 -7.66 -0.95 3.01
N ASN A 216 -8.77 -0.93 2.28
CA ASN A 216 -10.06 -1.42 2.77
C ASN A 216 -10.05 -2.93 3.01
N TRP A 217 -10.04 -3.32 4.28
CA TRP A 217 -9.99 -4.71 4.74
C TRP A 217 -11.35 -5.20 5.28
N SER A 218 -12.45 -4.71 4.72
CA SER A 218 -13.82 -5.11 5.12
C SER A 218 -14.10 -6.59 4.83
N CYS A 219 -14.89 -7.22 5.69
CA CYS A 219 -15.37 -8.59 5.55
C CYS A 219 -16.53 -8.80 6.52
N LYS A 220 -17.53 -9.59 6.11
CA LYS A 220 -18.75 -9.88 6.91
C LYS A 220 -18.46 -10.62 8.21
N SER A 221 -17.41 -11.45 8.22
CA SER A 221 -17.05 -12.25 9.38
C SER A 221 -16.24 -11.42 10.40
N ASN A 222 -16.89 -11.06 11.51
CA ASN A 222 -16.24 -10.40 12.66
C ASN A 222 -15.88 -11.38 13.79
N SER A 223 -16.30 -12.64 13.73
CA SER A 223 -16.15 -13.59 14.85
C SER A 223 -14.69 -13.94 15.16
N ALA A 224 -13.83 -14.06 14.13
CA ALA A 224 -12.41 -14.29 14.33
C ALA A 224 -11.73 -13.11 15.03
N LYS A 225 -12.06 -11.86 14.68
CA LYS A 225 -11.46 -10.65 15.27
C LYS A 225 -11.67 -10.56 16.77
N GLU A 226 -12.85 -10.95 17.26
CA GLU A 226 -13.13 -10.91 18.71
C GLU A 226 -12.33 -11.94 19.51
N SER A 227 -11.69 -12.92 18.85
CA SER A 227 -10.80 -13.88 19.50
C SER A 227 -9.33 -13.41 19.56
N GLU A 228 -8.97 -12.32 18.88
CA GLU A 228 -7.58 -11.91 18.64
C GLU A 228 -7.29 -10.55 19.28
N ARG A 229 -6.44 -10.49 20.31
CA ARG A 229 -6.29 -9.30 21.16
C ARG A 229 -5.86 -8.05 20.40
N ASP A 230 -5.04 -8.21 19.38
CA ASP A 230 -4.49 -7.17 18.51
C ASP A 230 -5.48 -6.62 17.49
N LEU A 231 -6.54 -7.35 17.13
CA LEU A 231 -7.58 -6.90 16.19
C LEU A 231 -8.91 -6.52 16.85
N ARG A 232 -9.14 -6.98 18.10
CA ARG A 232 -10.36 -6.68 18.88
C ARG A 232 -10.66 -5.18 18.91
N ARG A 233 -11.96 -4.86 18.91
CA ARG A 233 -12.48 -3.47 19.02
C ARG A 233 -11.98 -2.50 17.93
N GLY A 234 -11.50 -3.00 16.78
CA GLY A 234 -11.04 -2.15 15.68
C GLY A 234 -9.66 -1.53 15.87
N ARG A 235 -8.85 -2.10 16.79
CA ARG A 235 -7.48 -1.61 17.07
C ARG A 235 -6.63 -1.50 15.80
N SER A 236 -6.66 -2.51 14.95
CA SER A 236 -6.01 -2.52 13.63
C SER A 236 -7.03 -2.86 12.55
N GLY A 237 -7.03 -2.11 11.44
CA GLY A 237 -7.88 -2.39 10.29
C GLY A 237 -9.39 -2.38 10.60
N ASP A 238 -9.89 -1.26 11.15
CA ASP A 238 -11.33 -1.07 11.32
C ASP A 238 -11.99 -0.61 10.02
N TRP A 239 -12.72 -1.55 9.41
CA TRP A 239 -13.43 -1.39 8.14
C TRP A 239 -14.86 -1.94 8.25
N ARG A 240 -15.43 -1.96 9.45
CA ARG A 240 -16.74 -2.57 9.72
C ARG A 240 -17.89 -1.86 9.02
N LEU A 241 -17.75 -0.57 8.72
CA LEU A 241 -18.76 0.22 8.01
C LEU A 241 -18.48 0.30 6.50
N ALA A 242 -17.36 -0.25 6.03
CA ALA A 242 -16.94 -0.12 4.64
C ALA A 242 -17.63 -1.12 3.71
N PRO A 243 -17.86 -0.73 2.44
CA PRO A 243 -18.33 -1.65 1.42
C PRO A 243 -17.50 -2.92 1.39
N ASP A 244 -18.19 -4.06 1.36
CA ASP A 244 -17.60 -5.39 1.30
C ASP A 244 -17.89 -6.10 -0.03
N ASP A 245 -18.51 -5.42 -0.98
CA ASP A 245 -19.09 -6.03 -2.17
C ASP A 245 -18.18 -5.95 -3.39
N TRP A 246 -16.89 -5.63 -3.22
CA TRP A 246 -15.91 -5.40 -4.31
C TRP A 246 -16.23 -4.19 -5.20
N SER A 247 -17.09 -3.28 -4.74
CA SER A 247 -17.16 -1.92 -5.27
C SER A 247 -15.91 -1.12 -4.86
N VAL A 248 -15.56 -0.16 -5.71
CA VAL A 248 -14.71 0.97 -5.30
C VAL A 248 -15.63 2.13 -4.90
N TYR A 249 -15.22 2.93 -3.93
CA TYR A 249 -16.02 4.04 -3.44
C TYR A 249 -15.14 5.24 -3.10
N GLN A 250 -15.72 6.44 -3.17
CA GLN A 250 -15.15 7.63 -2.56
C GLN A 250 -15.62 7.69 -1.11
N PRO A 251 -14.76 7.99 -0.13
CA PRO A 251 -15.16 8.05 1.27
C PRO A 251 -15.97 9.31 1.58
N SER A 252 -16.58 9.33 2.77
CA SER A 252 -17.15 10.52 3.40
C SER A 252 -16.06 11.32 4.10
N PHE A 253 -16.28 12.61 4.30
CA PHE A 253 -15.30 13.50 4.92
C PHE A 253 -14.94 13.07 6.35
N ASP A 254 -15.92 12.70 7.17
CA ASP A 254 -15.70 12.33 8.57
C ASP A 254 -15.29 10.86 8.76
N SER A 255 -15.45 10.03 7.73
CA SER A 255 -15.18 8.60 7.84
C SER A 255 -14.75 7.98 6.52
N TRP A 256 -13.52 7.46 6.52
CA TRP A 256 -12.96 6.69 5.42
C TRP A 256 -13.76 5.41 5.11
N GLN A 257 -14.54 4.90 6.06
CA GLN A 257 -15.30 3.67 5.88
C GLN A 257 -16.63 3.91 5.13
N ILE A 258 -17.22 5.10 5.24
CA ILE A 258 -18.57 5.35 4.72
C ILE A 258 -18.45 5.93 3.31
N PRO A 259 -19.19 5.44 2.30
CA PRO A 259 -19.26 6.10 1.00
C PRO A 259 -19.72 7.57 1.08
N GLY A 260 -19.08 8.44 0.32
CA GLY A 260 -19.34 9.88 0.29
C GLY A 260 -18.78 10.52 -0.98
N THR A 261 -18.29 11.75 -0.87
CA THR A 261 -17.91 12.60 -2.01
C THR A 261 -16.47 13.15 -1.90
N CYS A 262 -15.63 12.53 -1.08
CA CYS A 262 -14.20 12.83 -1.04
C CYS A 262 -13.52 12.54 -2.39
N ARG A 263 -12.28 12.99 -2.57
CA ARG A 263 -11.63 12.96 -3.87
C ARG A 263 -11.09 11.58 -4.22
N ARG A 264 -10.49 10.88 -3.24
CA ARG A 264 -9.82 9.59 -3.48
C ARG A 264 -10.84 8.47 -3.68
N TRP A 265 -10.36 7.37 -4.27
CA TRP A 265 -11.10 6.13 -4.41
C TRP A 265 -10.46 5.01 -3.60
N ILE A 266 -11.28 4.26 -2.87
CA ILE A 266 -10.88 3.14 -2.03
C ILE A 266 -11.38 1.84 -2.65
N ALA A 267 -10.48 0.87 -2.78
CA ALA A 267 -10.75 -0.49 -3.19
C ALA A 267 -10.59 -1.44 -1.99
N ARG A 268 -11.49 -2.41 -1.92
CA ARG A 268 -11.36 -3.53 -0.98
C ARG A 268 -10.16 -4.40 -1.37
N CYS A 269 -9.32 -4.74 -0.39
CA CYS A 269 -8.17 -5.62 -0.53
C CYS A 269 -8.10 -6.58 0.66
N ILE A 270 -8.00 -7.88 0.42
CA ILE A 270 -8.04 -8.94 1.46
C ILE A 270 -6.75 -9.77 1.43
N ASP A 271 -6.27 -10.22 2.59
CA ASP A 271 -5.06 -11.03 2.65
C ASP A 271 -5.22 -12.40 1.98
N MET A 272 -4.17 -12.87 1.33
CA MET A 272 -4.19 -14.16 0.64
C MET A 272 -4.24 -15.35 1.61
N LEU A 273 -3.44 -15.34 2.67
CA LEU A 273 -3.31 -16.43 3.66
C LEU A 273 -3.08 -15.95 5.11
N ILE A 274 -3.21 -14.64 5.39
CA ILE A 274 -3.02 -14.12 6.76
C ILE A 274 -4.22 -14.47 7.63
N ARG A 275 -3.92 -14.63 8.92
CA ARG A 275 -4.85 -14.80 10.01
C ARG A 275 -6.02 -13.82 10.00
N GLY A 276 -7.19 -14.31 10.40
CA GLY A 276 -8.37 -13.48 10.67
C GLY A 276 -9.23 -13.18 9.44
N ARG A 277 -8.64 -13.01 8.24
CA ARG A 277 -9.36 -12.70 6.98
C ARG A 277 -8.62 -13.18 5.73
N GLU A 278 -8.25 -14.46 5.67
CA GLU A 278 -7.86 -15.13 4.42
C GLU A 278 -8.96 -14.94 3.36
N LEU A 279 -8.61 -14.67 2.10
CA LEU A 279 -9.55 -14.61 0.97
C LEU A 279 -10.18 -16.00 0.72
N PRO A 280 -11.43 -16.26 1.14
CA PRO A 280 -12.07 -17.55 0.90
C PRO A 280 -12.59 -17.64 -0.54
N GLN A 281 -12.90 -18.86 -1.00
CA GLN A 281 -13.54 -19.07 -2.31
C GLN A 281 -14.82 -18.24 -2.46
N GLU A 282 -15.62 -18.11 -1.39
CA GLU A 282 -16.89 -17.38 -1.40
C GLU A 282 -16.73 -15.91 -1.79
N GLU A 283 -15.63 -15.28 -1.38
CA GLU A 283 -15.36 -13.88 -1.71
C GLU A 283 -14.89 -13.72 -3.16
N VAL A 284 -14.16 -14.70 -3.70
CA VAL A 284 -13.82 -14.73 -5.13
C VAL A 284 -15.09 -14.95 -5.97
N ASP A 285 -15.95 -15.89 -5.58
CA ASP A 285 -17.26 -16.10 -6.21
C ASP A 285 -18.12 -14.83 -6.15
N LYS A 286 -18.07 -14.08 -5.04
CA LYS A 286 -18.78 -12.80 -4.89
C LYS A 286 -18.28 -11.74 -5.88
N ALA A 287 -16.97 -11.67 -6.12
CA ALA A 287 -16.40 -10.75 -7.10
C ALA A 287 -16.85 -11.10 -8.52
N PHE A 288 -16.80 -12.39 -8.90
CA PHE A 288 -17.30 -12.83 -10.20
C PHE A 288 -18.81 -12.61 -10.34
N ALA A 289 -19.61 -12.89 -9.32
CA ALA A 289 -21.06 -12.65 -9.34
C ALA A 289 -21.39 -11.16 -9.55
N ARG A 290 -20.62 -10.25 -8.92
CA ARG A 290 -20.78 -8.82 -9.14
C ARG A 290 -20.49 -8.44 -10.60
N ALA A 291 -19.36 -8.90 -11.13
CA ALA A 291 -19.00 -8.64 -12.53
C ALA A 291 -20.04 -9.24 -13.49
N ASP A 292 -20.59 -10.41 -13.18
CA ASP A 292 -21.64 -11.07 -13.97
C ASP A 292 -22.93 -10.26 -14.02
N SER A 293 -23.25 -9.53 -12.94
CA SER A 293 -24.36 -8.57 -12.90
C SER A 293 -24.12 -7.28 -13.70
N GLY A 294 -22.98 -7.17 -14.41
CA GLY A 294 -22.62 -6.01 -15.22
C GLY A 294 -22.10 -4.82 -14.43
N LYS A 295 -21.83 -4.98 -13.12
CA LYS A 295 -21.33 -3.91 -12.26
C LYS A 295 -19.79 -3.81 -12.36
N PRO A 296 -19.22 -2.60 -12.38
CA PRO A 296 -17.78 -2.42 -12.23
C PRO A 296 -17.29 -3.10 -10.95
N THR A 297 -16.24 -3.91 -11.10
CA THR A 297 -15.74 -4.77 -10.02
C THR A 297 -14.22 -4.79 -10.02
N LEU A 298 -13.65 -4.50 -8.84
CA LEU A 298 -12.23 -4.62 -8.56
C LEU A 298 -12.05 -5.57 -7.38
N MET A 299 -11.40 -6.72 -7.62
CA MET A 299 -10.97 -7.62 -6.56
C MET A 299 -9.48 -7.46 -6.33
N ALA A 300 -9.11 -6.90 -5.18
CA ALA A 300 -7.72 -6.84 -4.76
C ALA A 300 -7.45 -7.81 -3.62
N PHE A 301 -6.23 -8.31 -3.56
CA PHE A 301 -5.73 -9.08 -2.43
C PHE A 301 -4.25 -8.81 -2.22
N ASN A 302 -3.77 -9.10 -1.01
CA ASN A 302 -2.39 -8.81 -0.65
C ASN A 302 -1.65 -9.92 0.06
N ASN A 303 -0.33 -9.83 -0.04
CA ASN A 303 0.61 -10.55 0.76
C ASN A 303 1.87 -9.72 1.04
N HIS A 304 2.93 -10.36 1.54
CA HIS A 304 4.18 -9.71 1.88
C HIS A 304 5.34 -10.43 1.20
N ASP A 305 6.35 -9.67 0.79
CA ASP A 305 7.53 -10.18 0.10
C ASP A 305 8.46 -11.05 0.95
N PHE A 306 8.36 -10.92 2.26
CA PHE A 306 9.08 -11.80 3.18
C PHE A 306 8.46 -13.20 3.34
N ARG A 307 7.37 -13.54 2.63
CA ARG A 307 6.78 -14.90 2.60
C ARG A 307 7.05 -15.60 1.27
N ASP A 308 6.84 -16.92 1.18
CA ASP A 308 6.84 -17.63 -0.10
C ASP A 308 5.59 -17.28 -0.92
N MET A 309 5.69 -16.19 -1.68
CA MET A 309 4.61 -15.71 -2.51
C MET A 309 4.22 -16.70 -3.63
N ALA A 310 5.13 -17.58 -4.06
CA ALA A 310 4.83 -18.50 -5.15
C ALA A 310 3.70 -19.47 -4.75
N TYR A 311 3.78 -20.02 -3.54
CA TYR A 311 2.74 -20.88 -2.97
C TYR A 311 1.42 -20.12 -2.81
N GLU A 312 1.46 -18.92 -2.23
CA GLU A 312 0.24 -18.13 -1.98
C GLU A 312 -0.48 -17.78 -3.29
N ILE A 313 0.28 -17.41 -4.33
CA ILE A 313 -0.28 -17.08 -5.66
C ILE A 313 -0.94 -18.30 -6.30
N ASP A 314 -0.33 -19.48 -6.19
CA ASP A 314 -0.92 -20.71 -6.71
C ASP A 314 -2.26 -21.03 -6.00
N CYS A 315 -2.36 -20.82 -4.68
CA CYS A 315 -3.64 -20.95 -3.96
C CYS A 315 -4.73 -20.00 -4.48
N ILE A 316 -4.37 -18.75 -4.82
CA ILE A 316 -5.35 -17.78 -5.34
C ILE A 316 -5.75 -18.10 -6.79
N ARG A 317 -4.80 -18.56 -7.61
CA ARG A 317 -5.08 -19.02 -8.98
C ARG A 317 -6.13 -20.13 -9.01
N GLU A 318 -6.03 -21.11 -8.11
CA GLU A 318 -7.03 -22.17 -7.99
C GLU A 318 -8.42 -21.61 -7.71
N LYS A 319 -8.52 -20.64 -6.79
CA LYS A 319 -9.80 -20.00 -6.45
C LYS A 319 -10.38 -19.22 -7.64
N ILE A 320 -9.54 -18.48 -8.38
CA ILE A 320 -9.92 -17.74 -9.59
C ILE A 320 -10.42 -18.70 -10.68
N ILE A 321 -9.70 -19.79 -10.96
CA ILE A 321 -10.10 -20.79 -11.97
C ILE A 321 -11.45 -21.41 -11.60
N LYS A 322 -11.65 -21.77 -10.33
CA LYS A 322 -12.91 -22.34 -9.84
C LYS A 322 -14.07 -21.36 -10.04
N ALA A 323 -13.88 -20.08 -9.71
CA ALA A 323 -14.90 -19.05 -9.92
C ALA A 323 -15.15 -18.78 -11.42
N ALA A 324 -14.12 -18.71 -12.25
CA ALA A 324 -14.25 -18.50 -13.69
C ALA A 324 -15.08 -19.60 -14.36
N LYS A 325 -14.94 -20.86 -13.92
CA LYS A 325 -15.79 -21.97 -14.38
C LYS A 325 -17.27 -21.80 -13.99
N LYS A 326 -17.53 -21.22 -12.82
CA LYS A 326 -18.89 -20.94 -12.32
C LYS A 326 -19.54 -19.76 -13.03
N PHE A 327 -18.75 -18.80 -13.51
CA PHE A 327 -19.21 -17.59 -14.19
C PHE A 327 -18.58 -17.45 -15.59
N PRO A 328 -18.91 -18.33 -16.55
CA PRO A 328 -18.23 -18.39 -17.85
C PRO A 328 -18.47 -17.15 -18.74
N SER A 329 -19.46 -16.32 -18.41
CA SER A 329 -19.74 -15.07 -19.13
C SER A 329 -18.88 -13.89 -18.65
N VAL A 330 -18.16 -14.04 -17.53
CA VAL A 330 -17.29 -13.03 -16.95
C VAL A 330 -15.87 -13.24 -17.43
N LYS A 331 -15.29 -12.20 -18.04
CA LYS A 331 -13.85 -12.14 -18.29
C LYS A 331 -13.15 -11.61 -17.03
N PHE A 332 -11.96 -12.10 -16.74
CA PHE A 332 -11.12 -11.52 -15.70
C PHE A 332 -9.81 -11.00 -16.32
N LYS A 333 -9.21 -10.00 -15.66
CA LYS A 333 -8.00 -9.33 -16.10
C LYS A 333 -7.03 -9.10 -14.95
N PHE A 334 -5.79 -9.56 -15.06
CA PHE A 334 -4.74 -9.18 -14.12
C PHE A 334 -4.30 -7.75 -14.43
N CYS A 335 -4.21 -6.89 -13.42
CA CYS A 335 -4.00 -5.47 -13.64
C CYS A 335 -2.95 -4.86 -12.71
N GLU A 336 -2.24 -3.89 -13.28
CA GLU A 336 -1.56 -2.88 -12.49
C GLU A 336 -2.61 -2.00 -11.79
N ALA A 337 -2.31 -1.53 -10.58
CA ALA A 337 -3.22 -0.92 -9.62
C ALA A 337 -3.90 0.35 -10.16
N VAL A 338 -3.14 1.28 -10.75
CA VAL A 338 -3.67 2.52 -11.35
C VAL A 338 -4.56 2.20 -12.54
N LYS A 339 -4.15 1.27 -13.41
CA LYS A 339 -4.96 0.82 -14.55
C LYS A 339 -6.27 0.16 -14.12
N ALA A 340 -6.28 -0.61 -13.03
CA ALA A 340 -7.50 -1.22 -12.51
C ALA A 340 -8.51 -0.17 -12.06
N PHE A 341 -8.09 0.82 -11.26
CA PHE A 341 -8.95 1.92 -10.83
C PHE A 341 -9.48 2.72 -12.03
N ARG A 342 -8.60 3.09 -12.97
CA ARG A 342 -9.00 3.79 -14.20
C ARG A 342 -10.11 3.06 -14.94
N SER A 343 -9.93 1.76 -15.13
CA SER A 343 -10.88 0.94 -15.88
C SER A 343 -12.25 0.83 -15.18
N VAL A 344 -12.25 0.71 -13.85
CA VAL A 344 -13.46 0.55 -13.06
C VAL A 344 -14.23 1.86 -12.93
N ILE A 345 -13.53 2.99 -12.70
CA ILE A 345 -14.14 4.30 -12.47
C ILE A 345 -14.53 4.97 -13.79
N TYR A 346 -13.62 5.02 -14.76
CA TYR A 346 -13.74 5.84 -15.97
C TYR A 346 -13.99 5.00 -17.24
N GLY A 347 -13.77 3.69 -17.19
CA GLY A 347 -13.87 2.80 -18.35
C GLY A 347 -12.57 2.72 -19.17
N THR A 348 -12.57 1.93 -20.24
CA THR A 348 -11.35 1.62 -21.01
C THR A 348 -11.01 2.65 -22.08
N ASN A 349 -11.95 3.52 -22.46
CA ASN A 349 -11.84 4.40 -23.63
C ASN A 349 -11.66 5.88 -23.25
N HIS A 350 -11.29 6.16 -22.00
CA HIS A 350 -11.15 7.54 -21.51
C HIS A 350 -9.78 8.12 -21.88
N ASN A 351 -9.76 9.40 -22.27
CA ASN A 351 -8.49 10.12 -22.48
C ASN A 351 -7.97 10.65 -21.14
N TYR A 352 -6.85 10.08 -20.68
CA TYR A 352 -6.23 10.40 -19.39
C TYR A 352 -5.18 11.48 -19.53
N GLU A 353 -5.58 12.65 -20.02
CA GLU A 353 -4.68 13.79 -20.17
C GLU A 353 -3.96 14.12 -18.85
N PRO A 354 -2.62 14.05 -18.80
CA PRO A 354 -1.86 14.30 -17.57
C PRO A 354 -1.99 15.74 -17.09
N VAL A 355 -1.95 15.91 -15.77
CA VAL A 355 -1.72 17.22 -15.14
C VAL A 355 -0.32 17.71 -15.47
N GLU A 356 -0.21 18.99 -15.83
CA GLU A 356 1.06 19.68 -16.05
C GLU A 356 1.07 20.97 -15.26
N LEU A 357 2.21 21.27 -14.62
CA LEU A 357 2.42 22.50 -13.86
C LEU A 357 3.59 23.30 -14.45
N SER A 358 3.46 24.62 -14.50
CA SER A 358 4.58 25.53 -14.67
C SER A 358 5.08 25.98 -13.29
N LEU A 359 6.40 26.14 -13.18
CA LEU A 359 7.05 26.67 -11.97
C LEU A 359 7.86 27.89 -12.39
N SER A 360 7.68 29.01 -11.68
CA SER A 360 8.50 30.21 -11.82
C SER A 360 9.14 30.55 -10.47
N LEU A 361 10.38 31.02 -10.51
CA LEU A 361 11.13 31.45 -9.32
C LEU A 361 11.59 32.89 -9.53
N ARG A 362 11.37 33.72 -8.51
CA ARG A 362 11.85 35.11 -8.50
C ARG A 362 12.64 35.32 -7.22
N ARG A 363 13.84 35.87 -7.34
CA ARG A 363 14.69 36.17 -6.19
C ARG A 363 14.85 37.68 -6.07
N ASN A 364 14.70 38.20 -4.87
CA ASN A 364 15.17 39.53 -4.48
C ASN A 364 16.24 39.39 -3.38
N ASP A 365 16.74 40.50 -2.83
CA ASP A 365 17.87 40.48 -1.89
C ASP A 365 17.62 39.66 -0.61
N LYS A 366 16.36 39.42 -0.21
CA LYS A 366 16.01 38.74 1.04
C LYS A 366 15.15 37.49 0.84
N GLU A 367 14.42 37.43 -0.26
CA GLU A 367 13.36 36.45 -0.48
C GLU A 367 13.59 35.66 -1.77
N LEU A 368 13.18 34.40 -1.72
CA LEU A 368 12.97 33.60 -2.92
C LEU A 368 11.48 33.29 -2.99
N PHE A 369 10.84 33.67 -4.09
CA PHE A 369 9.42 33.46 -4.32
C PHE A 369 9.23 32.35 -5.36
N LEU A 370 8.52 31.29 -4.97
CA LEU A 370 8.09 30.20 -5.83
C LEU A 370 6.64 30.43 -6.23
N GLU A 371 6.36 30.36 -7.52
CA GLU A 371 5.01 30.35 -8.09
C GLU A 371 4.80 29.07 -8.89
N ILE A 372 3.64 28.45 -8.71
CA ILE A 372 3.24 27.19 -9.33
C ILE A 372 1.88 27.42 -9.99
N GLU A 373 1.74 27.11 -11.27
CA GLU A 373 0.47 27.26 -12.00
C GLU A 373 0.12 25.98 -12.76
N THR A 374 -1.16 25.59 -12.71
CA THR A 374 -1.66 24.48 -13.53
C THR A 374 -1.77 24.92 -14.99
N THR A 375 -1.02 24.29 -15.89
CA THR A 375 -1.09 24.58 -17.33
C THR A 375 -1.96 23.59 -18.09
N LYS A 376 -2.12 22.38 -17.55
CA LYS A 376 -3.00 21.34 -18.10
C LYS A 376 -3.58 20.47 -16.99
N GLY A 377 -4.80 19.97 -17.20
CA GLY A 377 -5.46 19.06 -16.27
C GLY A 377 -5.86 19.74 -14.95
N LYS A 378 -5.85 18.99 -13.85
CA LYS A 378 -6.19 19.50 -12.52
C LYS A 378 -5.39 18.76 -11.45
N VAL A 379 -4.81 19.52 -10.52
CA VAL A 379 -4.24 19.00 -9.28
C VAL A 379 -5.30 18.18 -8.53
N PHE A 380 -4.92 17.01 -8.03
CA PHE A 380 -5.83 16.10 -7.35
C PHE A 380 -6.47 16.76 -6.11
N GLY A 381 -5.64 17.18 -5.16
CA GLY A 381 -6.09 17.77 -3.89
C GLY A 381 -6.13 19.30 -3.90
N PRO A 382 -6.06 19.93 -2.72
CA PRO A 382 -6.12 21.39 -2.59
C PRO A 382 -4.84 22.09 -3.04
N GLN A 383 -3.71 21.38 -3.05
CA GLN A 383 -2.40 21.91 -3.42
C GLN A 383 -1.47 20.79 -3.90
N PRO A 384 -0.48 21.09 -4.76
CA PRO A 384 0.69 20.24 -4.97
C PRO A 384 1.45 20.00 -3.67
N PHE A 385 2.23 18.93 -3.61
CA PHE A 385 3.16 18.65 -2.53
C PHE A 385 4.45 19.46 -2.75
N LEU A 386 4.78 20.34 -1.80
CA LEU A 386 6.06 21.05 -1.75
C LEU A 386 7.07 20.23 -0.93
N ALA A 387 8.24 19.98 -1.52
CA ALA A 387 9.39 19.36 -0.87
C ALA A 387 10.58 20.30 -0.94
N VAL A 388 11.23 20.55 0.19
CA VAL A 388 12.41 21.42 0.27
C VAL A 388 13.54 20.65 0.92
N LYS A 389 14.70 20.63 0.26
CA LYS A 389 15.96 20.23 0.87
C LYS A 389 16.75 21.47 1.20
N THR A 390 17.15 21.58 2.46
CA THR A 390 18.01 22.69 2.91
C THR A 390 19.49 22.37 2.71
N ARG A 391 20.35 23.39 2.71
CA ARG A 391 21.82 23.24 2.66
C ARG A 391 22.35 22.51 3.90
N SER A 392 21.62 22.64 5.02
CA SER A 392 21.80 21.84 6.23
C SER A 392 21.31 20.38 6.11
N LYS A 393 20.91 19.92 4.91
CA LYS A 393 20.45 18.56 4.58
C LYS A 393 19.17 18.12 5.32
N ARG A 394 18.34 19.06 5.74
CA ARG A 394 16.99 18.77 6.23
C ARG A 394 16.04 18.63 5.04
N PHE A 395 15.02 17.79 5.18
CA PHE A 395 13.96 17.59 4.19
C PHE A 395 12.64 18.01 4.83
N ILE A 396 12.04 19.05 4.26
CA ILE A 396 10.90 19.76 4.85
C ILE A 396 9.77 19.77 3.83
N HIS A 397 8.57 19.49 4.31
CA HIS A 397 7.32 19.78 3.59
C HIS A 397 6.71 21.02 4.22
N ASP A 398 6.09 21.87 3.41
CA ASP A 398 5.31 23.01 3.88
C ASP A 398 4.09 23.25 2.99
N ASN A 399 3.16 24.06 3.48
CA ASN A 399 1.93 24.42 2.78
C ASN A 399 2.13 25.62 1.87
N LEU A 400 1.40 25.63 0.77
CA LEU A 400 1.39 26.72 -0.20
C LEU A 400 0.23 27.68 0.07
N ASP A 401 0.45 28.95 -0.21
CA ASP A 401 -0.64 29.90 -0.43
C ASP A 401 -1.27 29.62 -1.80
N PHE A 402 -2.53 30.03 -1.99
CA PHE A 402 -3.22 29.86 -3.26
C PHE A 402 -3.98 31.13 -3.65
N ASP A 403 -4.09 31.32 -4.96
CA ASP A 403 -4.88 32.42 -5.50
C ASP A 403 -6.39 32.11 -5.48
N THR A 404 -7.20 33.10 -5.86
CA THR A 404 -8.66 32.94 -5.91
C THR A 404 -9.14 31.99 -7.00
N SER A 405 -8.28 31.61 -7.96
CA SER A 405 -8.63 30.63 -9.00
C SER A 405 -8.50 29.18 -8.52
N LEU A 406 -7.73 28.95 -7.44
CA LEU A 406 -7.34 27.62 -6.96
C LEU A 406 -6.57 26.79 -8.01
N LEU A 407 -5.97 27.48 -8.98
CA LEU A 407 -5.10 26.89 -10.01
C LEU A 407 -3.67 27.40 -9.93
N LYS A 408 -3.40 28.39 -9.06
CA LYS A 408 -2.08 28.93 -8.79
C LYS A 408 -1.78 28.86 -7.30
N TRP A 409 -0.52 28.52 -7.01
CA TRP A 409 0.01 28.45 -5.66
C TRP A 409 1.33 29.19 -5.56
N SER A 410 1.66 29.66 -4.37
CA SER A 410 2.91 30.32 -4.10
C SER A 410 3.52 29.92 -2.76
N TYR A 411 4.83 30.10 -2.65
CA TYR A 411 5.55 29.99 -1.40
C TYR A 411 6.66 31.03 -1.35
N THR A 412 6.74 31.75 -0.24
CA THR A 412 7.80 32.73 0.01
C THR A 412 8.82 32.12 0.97
N PHE A 413 10.05 31.98 0.50
CA PHE A 413 11.21 31.61 1.30
C PHE A 413 11.83 32.90 1.87
N ASP A 414 11.67 33.13 3.17
CA ASP A 414 12.08 34.36 3.85
C ASP A 414 12.52 34.08 5.30
N TYR A 415 12.55 35.14 6.14
CA TYR A 415 12.95 35.05 7.54
C TYR A 415 11.93 34.33 8.44
N ASP A 416 10.64 34.39 8.09
CA ASP A 416 9.56 33.79 8.89
C ASP A 416 9.26 32.34 8.47
N SER A 417 9.78 31.90 7.31
CA SER A 417 9.65 30.54 6.78
C SER A 417 11.00 29.80 6.69
N ILE A 418 11.32 29.21 5.54
CA ILE A 418 12.64 28.66 5.22
C ILE A 418 13.47 29.79 4.59
N HIS A 419 14.55 30.18 5.26
CA HIS A 419 15.48 31.20 4.77
C HIS A 419 15.90 30.92 3.32
N SER A 420 15.76 31.92 2.45
CA SER A 420 16.08 31.83 1.03
C SER A 420 17.52 31.36 0.75
N ASP A 421 18.47 31.67 1.63
CA ASP A 421 19.86 31.22 1.54
C ASP A 421 20.08 29.76 1.99
N ASP A 422 19.20 29.20 2.83
CA ASP A 422 19.28 27.79 3.27
C ASP A 422 18.64 26.82 2.25
N VAL A 423 17.99 27.31 1.19
CA VAL A 423 17.41 26.43 0.16
C VAL A 423 18.51 25.82 -0.73
N GLU A 424 18.56 24.48 -0.79
CA GLU A 424 19.44 23.72 -1.71
C GLU A 424 18.65 23.17 -2.90
N THR A 425 17.45 22.64 -2.66
CA THR A 425 16.63 22.02 -3.71
C THR A 425 15.15 22.16 -3.39
N ILE A 426 14.36 22.49 -4.39
CA ILE A 426 12.89 22.53 -4.33
C ILE A 426 12.36 21.41 -5.22
N GLY A 427 11.45 20.61 -4.69
CA GLY A 427 10.64 19.65 -5.42
C GLY A 427 9.16 20.02 -5.34
N VAL A 428 8.45 19.94 -6.46
CA VAL A 428 6.99 20.07 -6.51
C VAL A 428 6.43 18.83 -7.18
N ALA A 429 5.45 18.20 -6.54
CA ALA A 429 4.81 17.01 -7.09
C ALA A 429 3.29 17.03 -6.91
N THR A 430 2.56 16.38 -7.81
CA THR A 430 1.12 16.20 -7.66
C THR A 430 0.65 14.95 -8.41
N CYS A 431 -0.50 14.44 -8.01
CA CYS A 431 -1.33 13.58 -8.84
C CYS A 431 -2.46 14.37 -9.50
N ASP A 432 -3.12 13.78 -10.49
CA ASP A 432 -4.49 14.13 -10.89
C ASP A 432 -5.49 13.04 -10.43
N LYS A 433 -6.79 13.25 -10.70
CA LYS A 433 -7.85 12.27 -10.35
C LYS A 433 -7.76 10.94 -11.12
N TYR A 434 -6.97 10.89 -12.18
CA TYR A 434 -6.71 9.68 -12.96
C TYR A 434 -5.45 8.97 -12.48
N GLY A 435 -4.70 9.56 -11.56
CA GLY A 435 -3.42 9.05 -11.09
C GLY A 435 -2.27 9.25 -12.07
N ASN A 436 -2.33 10.24 -12.96
CA ASN A 436 -1.09 10.73 -13.59
C ASN A 436 -0.32 11.58 -12.57
N THR A 437 1.01 11.55 -12.65
CA THR A 437 1.89 12.27 -11.74
C THR A 437 2.68 13.34 -12.47
N PHE A 438 2.77 14.53 -11.89
CA PHE A 438 3.75 15.54 -12.25
C PHE A 438 4.79 15.63 -11.14
N VAL A 439 6.07 15.69 -11.50
CA VAL A 439 7.18 15.91 -10.57
C VAL A 439 8.19 16.83 -11.23
N LYS A 440 8.57 17.92 -10.55
CA LYS A 440 9.63 18.83 -10.99
C LYS A 440 10.55 19.15 -9.82
N VAL A 441 11.86 19.08 -10.07
CA VAL A 441 12.90 19.36 -9.09
C VAL A 441 13.81 20.48 -9.62
N ILE A 442 14.06 21.49 -8.81
CA ILE A 442 14.91 22.66 -9.10
C ILE A 442 16.03 22.69 -8.06
N LYS A 443 17.29 22.74 -8.53
CA LYS A 443 18.50 22.76 -7.69
C LYS A 443 19.17 24.13 -7.78
N PHE A 444 19.79 24.57 -6.68
CA PHE A 444 20.45 25.87 -6.54
C PHE A 444 21.95 25.75 -6.31
#